data_AF-A0A968P9L7-F1
#
_entry.id   AF-A0A968P9L7-F1
#
_cell.length_a   1.000
_cell.length_b   1.000
_cell.length_c   1.000
_cell.angle_alpha   90.00
_cell.angle_beta   90.00
_cell.angle_gamma   90.00
#
_symmetry.space_group_name_H-M   'P 1'
#
loop_
_entity.id
_entity.type
_entity.pdbx_description
1 polymer ?
#
loop_
_entity_poly.entity_id
_entity_poly.type
_entity_poly.pdbx_seq_one_letter_code
_entity_poly.pdbx_strand_id
1 'polypeptide(L)'
;MTAALPDQEIIKAIQSKLFDWYSANHRKLPWRAKPGRKPDPYHVLVSEAMLQQTQVATVIPYFQKFIERFPTLSDLAQADEQDVLRLWQGLGYYRRARQLHQQPCASCATTMDSCPDRPKCFESCRG
;
A
#
# COMPACT_ATOMS: atom_id res chain seq x y z
N MET A 1 -32.98 -14.48 -6.48
CA MET A 1 -33.48 -13.19 -5.97
C MET A 1 -32.46 -12.13 -6.33
N THR A 2 -32.62 -11.48 -7.48
CA THR A 2 -31.65 -10.50 -7.99
C THR A 2 -31.84 -9.19 -7.24
N ALA A 3 -30.87 -8.79 -6.42
CA ALA A 3 -30.88 -7.45 -5.83
C ALA A 3 -30.73 -6.43 -6.97
N ALA A 4 -31.77 -5.63 -7.21
CA ALA A 4 -31.68 -4.49 -8.12
C ALA A 4 -30.58 -3.55 -7.57
N LEU A 5 -29.62 -3.19 -8.43
CA LEU A 5 -28.57 -2.26 -8.04
C LEU A 5 -29.22 -0.92 -7.63
N PRO A 6 -28.75 -0.29 -6.53
CA PRO A 6 -29.33 0.95 -6.05
C PRO A 6 -29.26 2.04 -7.12
N ASP A 7 -30.26 2.91 -7.14
CA ASP A 7 -30.34 4.02 -8.08
C ASP A 7 -29.03 4.84 -8.10
N GLN A 8 -28.58 5.26 -9.29
CA GLN A 8 -27.33 6.01 -9.43
C GLN A 8 -27.30 7.28 -8.57
N GLU A 9 -28.46 7.90 -8.33
CA GLU A 9 -28.58 9.08 -7.47
C GLU A 9 -28.26 8.75 -6.01
N ILE A 10 -28.63 7.56 -5.53
CA ILE A 10 -28.29 7.10 -4.18
C ILE A 10 -26.77 6.86 -4.08
N ILE A 11 -26.15 6.27 -5.12
CA ILE A 11 -24.70 6.02 -5.16
C ILE A 11 -23.94 7.34 -5.07
N LYS A 12 -24.30 8.36 -5.87
CA LYS A 12 -23.68 9.68 -5.83
C LYS A 12 -23.83 10.34 -4.46
N ALA A 13 -25.02 10.25 -3.86
CA ALA A 13 -25.27 10.83 -2.55
C ALA A 13 -24.41 10.19 -1.44
N ILE A 14 -24.22 8.86 -1.49
CA ILE A 14 -23.34 8.15 -0.55
C ILE A 14 -21.88 8.56 -0.77
N GLN A 15 -21.42 8.59 -2.03
CA GLN A 15 -20.05 9.00 -2.36
C GLN A 15 -19.74 10.41 -1.86
N SER A 16 -20.61 11.38 -2.13
CA SER A 16 -20.44 12.76 -1.66
C SER A 16 -20.31 12.82 -0.15
N LYS A 17 -21.26 12.23 0.59
CA LYS A 17 -21.24 12.22 2.05
C LYS A 17 -20.00 11.53 2.63
N LEU A 18 -19.56 10.44 2.00
CA LEU A 18 -18.36 9.72 2.41
C LEU A 18 -17.10 10.54 2.17
N PHE A 19 -17.00 11.23 1.02
CA PHE A 19 -15.87 12.10 0.71
C PHE A 19 -15.82 13.32 1.63
N ASP A 20 -16.96 13.93 1.94
CA ASP A 20 -17.04 15.06 2.86
C ASP A 20 -16.59 14.65 4.27
N TRP A 21 -17.10 13.50 4.76
CA TRP A 21 -16.69 12.97 6.05
C TRP A 21 -15.20 12.62 6.08
N TYR A 22 -14.68 11.95 5.04
CA TYR A 22 -13.26 11.57 4.96
C TYR A 22 -12.36 12.81 4.94
N SER A 23 -12.74 13.85 4.20
CA SER A 23 -11.98 15.10 4.12
C SER A 23 -11.82 15.72 5.50
N ALA A 24 -12.87 15.71 6.33
CA ALA A 24 -12.83 16.25 7.69
C ALA A 24 -12.21 15.31 8.75
N ASN A 25 -12.37 13.99 8.61
CA ASN A 25 -12.08 13.02 9.69
C ASN A 25 -10.94 12.03 9.39
N HIS A 26 -10.26 12.14 8.25
CA HIS A 26 -9.18 11.21 7.91
C HIS A 26 -8.05 11.23 8.95
N ARG A 27 -7.56 10.04 9.30
CA ARG A 27 -6.39 9.89 10.15
C ARG A 27 -5.11 10.27 9.39
N LYS A 28 -4.22 10.99 10.06
CA LYS A 28 -2.86 11.27 9.58
C LYS A 28 -2.00 10.02 9.76
N LEU A 29 -1.61 9.40 8.65
CA LEU A 29 -0.77 8.20 8.62
C LEU A 29 0.47 8.48 7.76
N PRO A 30 1.65 7.96 8.14
CA PRO A 30 2.91 8.34 7.48
C PRO A 30 3.00 7.89 6.02
N TRP A 31 2.32 6.80 5.64
CA TRP A 31 2.24 6.31 4.26
C TRP A 31 1.17 7.01 3.41
N ARG A 32 0.29 7.83 4.00
CA ARG A 32 -0.73 8.56 3.24
C ARG A 32 -0.16 9.85 2.66
N ALA A 33 -0.50 10.14 1.41
CA ALA A 33 -0.20 11.42 0.81
C ALA A 33 -0.89 12.56 1.59
N LYS A 34 -0.20 13.69 1.72
CA LYS A 34 -0.85 14.92 2.18
C LYS A 34 -1.92 15.36 1.16
N PRO A 35 -3.00 16.03 1.59
CA PRO A 35 -3.98 16.60 0.67
C PRO A 35 -3.27 17.40 -0.44
N GLY A 36 -3.64 17.14 -1.70
CA GLY A 36 -3.02 17.79 -2.87
C GLY A 36 -1.70 17.18 -3.35
N ARG A 37 -1.19 16.09 -2.74
CA ARG A 37 -0.03 15.35 -3.26
C ARG A 37 -0.42 13.96 -3.75
N LYS A 38 0.28 13.47 -4.77
CA LYS A 38 0.16 12.08 -5.23
C LYS A 38 0.77 11.14 -4.18
N PRO A 39 0.11 10.04 -3.81
CA PRO A 39 0.70 9.04 -2.92
C PRO A 39 1.93 8.41 -3.60
N ASP A 40 2.99 8.25 -2.83
CA ASP A 40 4.16 7.49 -3.27
C ASP A 40 3.75 6.02 -3.41
N PRO A 41 3.78 5.46 -4.63
CA PRO A 41 3.38 4.08 -4.87
C PRO A 41 4.20 3.05 -4.07
N TYR A 42 5.48 3.33 -3.79
CA TYR A 42 6.33 2.46 -2.99
C TYR A 42 5.89 2.45 -1.52
N HIS A 43 5.62 3.63 -0.95
CA HIS A 43 5.10 3.75 0.40
C HIS A 43 3.75 3.06 0.56
N VAL A 44 2.87 3.19 -0.45
CA VAL A 44 1.58 2.48 -0.47
C VAL A 44 1.81 0.96 -0.45
N LEU A 45 2.65 0.43 -1.35
CA LEU A 45 2.94 -1.01 -1.43
C LEU A 45 3.47 -1.57 -0.10
N VAL A 46 4.45 -0.90 0.50
CA VAL A 46 5.04 -1.32 1.79
C VAL A 46 3.99 -1.26 2.90
N SER A 47 3.20 -0.19 2.96
CA SER A 47 2.16 -0.04 3.98
C SER A 47 1.06 -1.10 3.88
N GLU A 48 0.61 -1.44 2.68
CA GLU A 48 -0.39 -2.49 2.44
C GLU A 48 0.16 -3.86 2.83
N ALA A 49 1.40 -4.17 2.44
CA ALA A 49 2.06 -5.42 2.80
C ALA A 49 2.18 -5.58 4.33
N MET A 50 2.49 -4.50 5.05
CA MET A 50 2.57 -4.52 6.51
C MET A 50 1.20 -4.59 7.18
N LEU A 51 0.20 -3.83 6.71
CA LEU A 51 -1.14 -3.71 7.31
C LEU A 51 -2.01 -4.96 7.14
N GLN A 52 -1.65 -5.88 6.25
CA GLN A 52 -2.32 -7.18 6.20
C GLN A 52 -2.24 -7.88 7.57
N GLN A 53 -3.38 -8.18 8.17
CA GLN A 53 -3.47 -8.90 9.46
C GLN A 53 -2.68 -8.26 10.62
N THR A 54 -2.37 -6.96 10.57
CA THR A 54 -1.73 -6.24 11.67
C THR A 54 -2.46 -4.94 11.98
N GLN A 55 -2.28 -4.42 13.20
CA GLN A 55 -2.91 -3.17 13.63
C GLN A 55 -2.08 -1.96 13.18
N VAL A 56 -2.77 -0.89 12.76
CA VAL A 56 -2.16 0.38 12.32
C VAL A 56 -1.18 0.94 13.35
N ALA A 57 -1.52 0.90 14.64
CA ALA A 57 -0.68 1.44 15.71
C ALA A 57 0.69 0.74 15.79
N THR A 58 0.69 -0.58 15.58
CA THR A 58 1.92 -1.38 15.57
C THR A 58 2.75 -1.13 14.32
N VAL A 59 2.11 -0.93 13.16
CA VAL A 59 2.83 -0.76 11.87
C VAL A 59 3.56 0.57 11.76
N ILE A 60 3.05 1.66 12.36
CA ILE A 60 3.65 3.01 12.27
C ILE A 60 5.17 3.02 12.53
N PRO A 61 5.68 2.53 13.67
CA PRO A 61 7.12 2.55 13.95
C PRO A 61 7.93 1.61 13.06
N TYR A 62 7.35 0.50 12.58
CA TYR A 62 8.03 -0.43 11.66
C TYR A 62 8.16 0.19 10.27
N PHE A 63 7.08 0.80 9.77
CA PHE A 63 7.07 1.48 8.49
C PHE A 63 8.10 2.60 8.44
N GLN A 64 8.19 3.43 9.49
CA GLN A 64 9.18 4.51 9.57
C GLN A 64 10.62 3.97 9.47
N LYS A 65 10.98 2.98 10.28
CA LYS A 65 12.32 2.35 10.24
C LYS A 65 12.61 1.69 8.89
N PHE A 66 11.60 1.08 8.28
CA PHE A 66 11.75 0.40 7.00
C PHE A 66 12.04 1.39 5.88
N ILE A 67 11.30 2.49 5.79
CA ILE A 67 11.51 3.54 4.78
C ILE A 67 12.81 4.33 5.05
N GLU A 68 13.20 4.52 6.30
CA GLU A 68 14.50 5.11 6.63
C GLU A 68 15.67 4.26 6.14
N ARG A 69 15.55 2.92 6.18
CA ARG A 69 16.59 1.99 5.73
C ARG A 69 16.53 1.72 4.22
N PHE A 70 15.33 1.61 3.67
CA PHE A 70 15.07 1.35 2.25
C PHE A 70 14.15 2.46 1.71
N PRO A 71 14.71 3.62 1.31
CA PRO A 71 13.91 4.74 0.85
C PRO A 71 13.30 4.51 -0.53
N THR A 72 13.91 3.66 -1.37
CA THR A 72 13.42 3.34 -2.71
C THR A 72 13.17 1.86 -2.92
N LEU A 73 12.34 1.54 -3.93
CA LEU A 73 12.13 0.17 -4.38
C LEU A 73 13.46 -0.49 -4.82
N SER A 74 14.37 0.28 -5.43
CA SER A 74 15.68 -0.20 -5.85
C SER A 74 16.55 -0.59 -4.66
N ASP A 75 16.55 0.20 -3.58
CA ASP A 75 17.29 -0.13 -2.36
C ASP A 75 16.75 -1.41 -1.72
N LEU A 76 15.42 -1.59 -1.73
CA LEU A 76 14.80 -2.82 -1.25
C LEU A 76 15.18 -4.04 -2.12
N ALA A 77 15.22 -3.88 -3.43
CA ALA A 77 15.57 -4.96 -4.36
C ALA A 77 17.05 -5.38 -4.27
N GLN A 78 17.94 -4.44 -3.91
CA GLN A 78 19.37 -4.70 -3.72
C GLN A 78 19.73 -5.17 -2.31
N ALA A 79 18.83 -4.99 -1.34
CA ALA A 79 19.06 -5.41 0.04
C ALA A 79 19.14 -6.93 0.17
N ASP A 80 19.88 -7.40 1.18
CA ASP A 80 19.87 -8.81 1.55
C ASP A 80 18.51 -9.19 2.17
N GLU A 81 17.99 -10.37 1.81
CA GLU A 81 16.72 -10.89 2.38
C GLU A 81 16.77 -10.90 3.92
N GLN A 82 17.94 -11.22 4.49
CA GLN A 82 18.14 -11.24 5.95
C GLN A 82 17.96 -9.87 6.61
N ASP A 83 18.38 -8.79 5.96
CA ASP A 83 18.21 -7.43 6.47
C ASP A 83 16.73 -7.02 6.43
N VAL A 84 16.01 -7.39 5.36
CA VAL A 84 14.56 -7.17 5.26
C VAL A 84 13.81 -7.95 6.36
N LEU A 85 14.16 -9.22 6.57
CA LEU A 85 13.56 -10.05 7.62
C LEU A 85 13.85 -9.52 9.03
N ARG A 86 15.04 -8.95 9.26
CA ARG A 86 15.42 -8.33 10.54
C ARG A 86 14.54 -7.13 10.86
N LEU A 87 14.27 -6.25 9.89
CA LEU A 87 13.35 -5.12 10.09
C LEU A 87 11.89 -5.57 10.24
N TRP A 88 11.54 -6.74 9.70
CA TRP A 88 10.21 -7.34 9.82
C TRP A 88 10.01 -8.16 11.12
N GLN A 89 11.08 -8.36 11.89
CA GLN A 89 11.07 -9.17 13.10
C GLN A 89 10.12 -8.55 14.14
N GLY A 90 9.02 -9.26 14.44
CA GLY A 90 7.97 -8.80 15.37
C GLY A 90 6.61 -8.51 14.72
N LEU A 91 6.55 -8.32 13.40
CA LEU A 91 5.28 -8.20 12.66
C LEU A 91 4.64 -9.56 12.31
N GLY A 92 5.41 -10.65 12.43
CA GLY A 92 5.00 -11.98 12.03
C GLY A 92 4.83 -12.14 10.51
N TYR A 93 4.49 -13.36 10.06
CA TYR A 93 4.22 -13.66 8.64
C TYR A 93 5.35 -13.24 7.68
N TYR A 94 6.57 -13.75 7.92
CA TYR A 94 7.78 -13.52 7.12
C TYR A 94 7.63 -13.84 5.62
N ARG A 95 6.63 -14.64 5.23
CA ARG A 95 6.30 -14.89 3.82
C ARG A 95 5.96 -13.60 3.06
N ARG A 96 5.31 -12.61 3.70
CA ARG A 96 4.99 -11.32 3.06
C ARG A 96 6.24 -10.48 2.81
N ALA A 97 7.15 -10.44 3.78
CA ALA A 97 8.44 -9.76 3.65
C ALA A 97 9.24 -10.36 2.48
N ARG A 98 9.26 -11.69 2.37
CA ARG A 98 9.88 -12.40 1.24
C ARG A 98 9.19 -12.10 -0.08
N GLN A 99 7.86 -12.10 -0.14
CA GLN A 99 7.13 -11.74 -1.36
C GLN A 99 7.42 -10.30 -1.80
N LEU A 100 7.48 -9.36 -0.84
CA LEU A 100 7.81 -7.96 -1.09
C LEU A 100 9.26 -7.79 -1.62
N HIS A 101 10.19 -8.62 -1.13
CA HIS A 101 11.60 -8.59 -1.53
C HIS A 101 11.88 -9.34 -2.84
N GLN A 102 11.28 -10.51 -3.04
CA GLN A 102 11.52 -11.39 -4.20
C GLN A 102 10.73 -10.97 -5.44
N GLN A 103 9.63 -10.23 -5.29
CA GLN A 103 8.83 -9.75 -6.41
C GLN A 103 8.63 -8.23 -6.36
N PRO A 104 9.69 -7.43 -6.54
CA PRO A 104 9.51 -6.09 -7.07
C PRO A 104 9.08 -6.30 -8.52
N CYS A 105 7.77 -6.32 -8.77
CA CYS A 105 7.16 -6.51 -10.08
C CYS A 105 8.02 -5.86 -11.20
N ALA A 106 8.66 -6.69 -12.02
CA ALA A 106 9.58 -6.23 -13.06
C ALA A 106 8.89 -5.34 -14.11
N SER A 107 7.56 -5.41 -14.24
CA SER A 107 6.77 -4.50 -15.09
C SER A 107 6.37 -3.17 -14.42
N CYS A 108 6.53 -3.04 -13.10
CA CYS A 108 6.36 -1.79 -12.35
C CYS A 108 7.68 -1.03 -12.13
N ALA A 109 8.84 -1.65 -12.38
CA ALA A 109 10.16 -1.04 -12.22
C ALA A 109 10.42 0.11 -13.24
N THR A 110 9.75 0.09 -14.38
CA THR A 110 9.74 1.21 -15.32
C THR A 110 8.65 2.18 -14.90
N THR A 111 9.02 3.19 -14.09
CA THR A 111 8.18 4.34 -13.72
C THR A 111 6.69 3.99 -13.47
N MET A 112 6.28 3.88 -12.21
CA MET A 112 4.86 3.75 -11.81
C MET A 112 3.91 4.85 -12.36
N ASP A 113 4.44 5.83 -13.10
CA ASP A 113 3.70 6.79 -13.92
C ASP A 113 3.24 6.25 -15.30
N SER A 114 3.72 5.10 -15.78
CA SER A 114 3.37 4.58 -17.13
C SER A 114 2.58 3.26 -17.18
N CYS A 115 2.17 2.62 -16.07
CA CYS A 115 1.26 1.45 -16.16
C CYS A 115 -0.14 1.95 -16.59
N PRO A 116 -0.65 1.61 -17.79
CA PRO A 116 -1.93 2.10 -18.29
C PRO A 116 -3.13 1.54 -17.50
N ASP A 117 -2.93 0.46 -16.74
CA ASP A 117 -3.99 -0.27 -16.04
C ASP A 117 -3.48 -0.82 -14.69
N ARG A 118 -3.26 0.09 -13.73
CA ARG A 118 -2.73 -0.19 -12.37
C ARG A 118 -3.37 -1.38 -11.62
N PRO A 119 -4.71 -1.59 -11.61
CA PRO A 119 -5.30 -2.71 -10.87
C PRO A 119 -4.92 -4.07 -11.47
N LYS A 120 -4.84 -4.18 -12.80
CA LYS A 120 -4.43 -5.43 -13.48
C LYS A 120 -2.94 -5.72 -13.32
N CYS A 121 -2.09 -4.68 -13.33
CA CYS A 121 -0.66 -4.82 -13.01
C CYS A 121 -0.50 -5.46 -11.60
N PHE A 122 -1.35 -5.11 -10.64
CA PHE A 122 -1.31 -5.62 -9.26
C PHE A 122 -1.85 -7.06 -9.11
N GLU A 123 -2.91 -7.43 -9.85
CA GLU A 123 -3.45 -8.80 -9.85
C GLU A 123 -2.48 -9.81 -10.44
N SER A 124 -1.76 -9.44 -11.51
CA SER A 124 -0.72 -10.29 -12.11
C SER A 124 0.48 -10.55 -11.17
N CYS A 125 0.62 -9.75 -10.11
CA CYS A 125 1.69 -9.90 -9.11
C CYS A 125 1.23 -10.67 -7.87
N ARG A 126 -0.05 -11.06 -7.81
CA ARG A 126 -0.64 -11.74 -6.67
C ARG A 126 -0.52 -13.25 -6.87
N GLY A 127 0.53 -13.85 -6.31
CA GLY A 127 0.67 -15.30 -6.16
C GLY A 127 0.03 -15.81 -4.86
#